data_AF-A0A7Y1A067-F1
#
_entry.id   AF-A0A7Y1A067-F1
#
_cell.length_a   1.000
_cell.length_b   1.000
_cell.length_c   1.000
_cell.angle_alpha   90.00
_cell.angle_beta   90.00
_cell.angle_gamma   90.00
#
_symmetry.space_group_name_H-M   'P 1'
#
loop_
_entity.id
_entity.type
_entity.pdbx_description
1 polymer ?
#
loop_
_entity_poly.entity_id
_entity_poly.type
_entity_poly.pdbx_seq_one_letter_code
_entity_poly.pdbx_strand_id
1 'polypeptide(L)'
;AASAFLAEQLTTLIVAVSHKHTRLPIPYRKGETVSCLSWGSFRLEFGTNHREILRSFRAIDAGNIAEGVEHLARHEQKNILQPTMYNDLKLITLLRANHLSYVTDIPSGAAQAIELTLASQCHPADERRTIAFSNNPFANLADINQRMAFVLKVAAQFDDLLHSTERNRIEQAIEAIAEGRDVR
;
A
#
# COMPACT_ATOMS: atom_id res chain seq x y z
N ALA A 1 -16.43 -25.55 -2.64
CA ALA A 1 -17.08 -24.73 -1.60
C ALA A 1 -16.11 -23.80 -0.86
N ALA A 2 -14.83 -24.16 -0.66
CA ALA A 2 -13.85 -23.31 0.06
C ALA A 2 -13.28 -22.12 -0.74
N SER A 3 -13.29 -22.17 -2.08
CA SER A 3 -12.71 -21.10 -2.93
C SER A 3 -13.56 -19.83 -3.01
N ALA A 4 -14.89 -19.94 -2.91
CA ALA A 4 -15.78 -18.77 -2.93
C ALA A 4 -15.65 -17.93 -1.64
N PHE A 5 -15.47 -18.61 -0.50
CA PHE A 5 -15.30 -17.97 0.80
C PHE A 5 -13.98 -17.18 0.90
N LEU A 6 -12.90 -17.69 0.29
CA LEU A 6 -11.60 -16.99 0.26
C LEU A 6 -11.60 -15.79 -0.69
N ALA A 7 -12.31 -15.88 -1.83
CA ALA A 7 -12.47 -14.76 -2.77
C ALA A 7 -13.32 -13.63 -2.16
N GLU A 8 -14.35 -13.95 -1.38
CA GLU A 8 -15.18 -12.98 -0.66
C GLU A 8 -14.39 -12.26 0.44
N GLN A 9 -13.50 -12.97 1.14
CA GLN A 9 -12.60 -12.40 2.15
C GLN A 9 -11.53 -11.48 1.54
N LEU A 10 -10.97 -11.82 0.37
CA LEU A 10 -9.99 -11.00 -0.36
C LEU A 10 -10.62 -9.74 -0.97
N THR A 11 -11.84 -9.83 -1.49
CA THR A 11 -12.57 -8.66 -2.02
C THR A 11 -12.94 -7.70 -0.89
N THR A 12 -13.31 -8.23 0.28
CA THR A 12 -13.52 -7.44 1.50
C THR A 12 -12.23 -6.80 2.00
N LEU A 13 -11.07 -7.47 1.85
CA LEU A 13 -9.76 -6.95 2.24
C LEU A 13 -9.33 -5.73 1.40
N ILE A 14 -9.62 -5.71 0.10
CA ILE A 14 -9.32 -4.58 -0.79
C ILE A 14 -10.27 -3.40 -0.52
N VAL A 15 -11.55 -3.68 -0.26
CA VAL A 15 -12.56 -2.63 0.05
C VAL A 15 -12.39 -2.06 1.47
N ALA A 16 -11.96 -2.85 2.45
CA ALA A 16 -11.83 -2.41 3.85
C ALA A 16 -10.67 -1.43 4.08
N VAL A 17 -9.59 -1.50 3.29
CA VAL A 17 -8.48 -0.53 3.37
C VAL A 17 -8.88 0.83 2.80
N SER A 18 -9.79 0.86 1.82
CA SER A 18 -10.23 2.10 1.17
C SER A 18 -11.46 2.75 1.84
N HIS A 19 -12.37 1.96 2.43
CA HIS A 19 -13.72 2.46 2.76
C HIS A 19 -13.98 2.80 4.25
N LYS A 20 -13.00 2.65 5.17
CA LYS A 20 -13.22 2.91 6.62
C LYS A 20 -12.41 4.04 7.26
N HIS A 21 -11.60 4.78 6.51
CA HIS A 21 -10.82 5.88 7.09
C HIS A 21 -11.40 7.28 6.89
N THR A 22 -12.63 7.42 6.37
CA THR A 22 -13.28 8.75 6.25
C THR A 22 -13.71 9.37 7.58
N ARG A 23 -13.60 8.68 8.72
CA ARG A 23 -13.73 9.28 10.07
C ARG A 23 -12.96 8.49 11.12
N LEU A 24 -11.63 8.52 11.12
CA LEU A 24 -10.94 8.37 12.40
C LEU A 24 -11.06 9.73 13.12
N PRO A 25 -11.77 9.82 14.26
CA PRO A 25 -11.72 11.02 15.07
C PRO A 25 -10.27 11.19 15.54
N ILE A 26 -9.56 12.17 14.96
CA ILE A 26 -8.34 12.72 15.55
C ILE A 26 -8.81 13.34 16.88
N PRO A 27 -8.59 12.64 18.00
CA PRO A 27 -7.31 12.78 18.68
C PRO A 27 -6.84 11.45 19.31
N TYR A 28 -5.92 10.75 18.66
CA TYR A 28 -5.15 9.71 19.35
C TYR A 28 -4.07 10.37 20.21
N ARG A 29 -4.08 10.11 21.51
CA ARG A 29 -3.04 10.58 22.43
C ARG A 29 -1.79 9.70 22.33
N LYS A 30 -0.64 10.31 22.62
CA LYS A 30 0.63 9.60 22.74
C LYS A 30 0.51 8.42 23.72
N GLY A 31 0.87 7.22 23.28
CA GLY A 31 0.78 5.99 24.08
C GLY A 31 -0.56 5.25 23.99
N GLU A 32 -1.53 5.76 23.22
CA GLU A 32 -2.74 5.00 22.91
C GLU A 32 -2.46 3.94 21.85
N THR A 33 -3.10 2.79 22.01
CA THR A 33 -3.01 1.67 21.07
C THR A 33 -4.33 1.49 20.36
N VAL A 34 -4.32 1.54 19.04
CA VAL A 34 -5.51 1.17 18.24
C VAL A 34 -5.41 -0.30 17.86
N SER A 35 -6.48 -1.03 18.14
CA SER A 35 -6.68 -2.39 17.66
C SER A 35 -7.51 -2.32 16.38
N CYS A 36 -6.93 -2.67 15.23
CA CYS A 36 -7.71 -2.87 14.02
C CYS A 36 -8.39 -4.26 14.12
N LEU A 37 -9.57 -4.27 14.74
CA LEU A 37 -10.39 -5.47 14.94
C LEU A 37 -10.97 -5.97 13.61
N SER A 38 -10.13 -6.64 12.83
CA SER A 38 -10.55 -7.47 11.69
C SER A 38 -9.59 -8.63 11.39
N TRP A 39 -8.30 -8.55 11.77
CA TRP A 39 -7.30 -9.57 11.39
C TRP A 39 -6.39 -10.09 12.51
N GLY A 40 -6.59 -9.63 13.75
CA GLY A 40 -5.78 -10.02 14.91
C GLY A 40 -5.59 -8.85 15.87
N SER A 41 -5.19 -9.13 17.12
CA SER A 41 -4.89 -8.09 18.11
C SER A 41 -3.48 -7.53 17.90
N PHE A 42 -3.30 -6.67 16.90
CA PHE A 42 -2.08 -5.85 16.81
C PHE A 42 -2.32 -4.50 17.46
N ARG A 43 -1.31 -4.03 18.20
CA ARG A 43 -1.31 -2.72 18.84
C ARG A 43 -0.34 -1.83 18.08
N LEU A 44 -0.85 -0.81 17.42
CA LEU A 44 -0.03 0.28 16.92
C LEU A 44 0.02 1.39 17.96
N GLU A 45 1.21 1.70 18.48
CA GLU A 45 1.40 2.81 19.41
C GLU A 45 1.45 4.14 18.65
N PHE A 46 0.52 5.03 18.96
CA PHE A 46 0.50 6.37 18.39
C PHE A 46 1.45 7.33 19.14
N GLY A 47 2.01 8.28 18.40
CA GLY A 47 2.89 9.32 18.95
C GLY A 47 4.31 8.86 19.25
N THR A 48 4.74 7.73 18.67
CA THR A 48 6.13 7.27 18.71
C THR A 48 6.98 8.11 17.75
N ASN A 49 8.07 8.66 18.26
CA ASN A 49 8.98 9.47 17.46
C ASN A 49 9.86 8.56 16.60
N HIS A 50 9.58 8.52 15.29
CA HIS A 50 10.42 7.81 14.33
C HIS A 50 11.40 8.77 13.66
N ARG A 51 12.68 8.37 13.59
CA ARG A 51 13.75 9.18 12.98
C ARG A 51 13.50 9.42 11.50
N GLU A 52 12.88 8.46 10.84
CA GLU A 52 12.49 8.51 9.44
C GLU A 52 11.57 9.71 9.15
N ILE A 53 10.62 10.03 10.02
CA ILE A 53 9.73 11.18 9.87
C ILE A 53 10.52 12.49 9.89
N LEU A 54 11.39 12.66 10.88
CA LEU A 54 12.23 13.87 11.00
C LEU A 54 13.25 14.00 9.86
N ARG A 55 13.76 12.86 9.35
CA ARG A 55 14.64 12.87 8.18
C ARG A 55 13.88 13.23 6.91
N SER A 56 12.66 12.74 6.76
CA SER A 56 11.81 13.08 5.63
C SER A 56 11.58 14.57 5.54
N PHE A 57 11.07 15.21 6.60
CA PHE A 57 10.82 16.64 6.57
C PHE A 57 12.07 17.46 6.30
N ARG A 58 13.22 17.08 6.87
CA ARG A 58 14.50 17.74 6.55
C ARG A 58 14.92 17.61 5.09
N ALA A 59 14.71 16.44 4.49
CA ALA A 59 14.98 16.24 3.07
C ALA A 59 14.05 17.09 2.21
N ILE A 60 12.76 17.15 2.55
CA ILE A 60 11.76 17.97 1.86
C ILE A 60 12.12 19.47 1.97
N ASP A 61 12.43 19.95 3.17
CA ASP A 61 12.84 21.35 3.41
C ASP A 61 14.11 21.73 2.64
N ALA A 62 15.01 20.77 2.41
CA ALA A 62 16.23 20.95 1.63
C ALA A 62 16.00 20.82 0.10
N GLY A 63 14.78 20.53 -0.35
CA GLY A 63 14.44 20.32 -1.76
C GLY A 63 14.70 18.89 -2.28
N ASN A 64 15.14 17.96 -1.41
CA ASN A 64 15.38 16.55 -1.76
C ASN A 64 14.09 15.73 -1.62
N ILE A 65 13.11 15.97 -2.49
CA ILE A 65 11.77 15.37 -2.39
C ILE A 65 11.81 13.83 -2.45
N ALA A 66 12.58 13.25 -3.38
CA ALA A 66 12.67 11.79 -3.53
C ALA A 66 13.23 11.10 -2.26
N GLU A 67 14.25 11.68 -1.64
CA GLU A 67 14.79 11.20 -0.37
C GLU A 67 13.77 11.35 0.77
N GLY A 68 13.02 12.45 0.77
CA GLY A 68 11.89 12.68 1.67
C GLY A 68 10.81 11.60 1.59
N VAL A 69 10.40 11.25 0.36
CA VAL A 69 9.44 10.19 0.07
C VAL A 69 9.97 8.82 0.49
N GLU A 70 11.24 8.52 0.21
CA GLU A 70 11.86 7.26 0.64
C GLU A 70 11.82 7.11 2.17
N HIS A 71 12.11 8.18 2.91
CA HIS A 71 12.04 8.16 4.36
C HIS A 71 10.61 7.93 4.88
N LEU A 72 9.59 8.54 4.28
CA LEU A 72 8.18 8.29 4.64
C LEU A 72 7.77 6.85 4.33
N ALA A 73 8.12 6.36 3.13
CA ALA A 73 7.85 4.99 2.74
C ALA A 73 8.52 4.01 3.72
N ARG A 74 9.79 4.22 4.08
CA ARG A 74 10.45 3.39 5.09
C ARG A 74 9.73 3.44 6.44
N HIS A 75 9.27 4.62 6.87
CA HIS A 75 8.50 4.74 8.11
C HIS A 75 7.22 3.90 8.06
N GLU A 76 6.40 4.10 7.03
CA GLU A 76 5.13 3.39 6.86
C GLU A 76 5.35 1.88 6.70
N GLN A 77 6.20 1.47 5.76
CA GLN A 77 6.38 0.07 5.41
C GLN A 77 7.02 -0.76 6.53
N LYS A 78 7.95 -0.18 7.31
CA LYS A 78 8.69 -0.88 8.37
C LYS A 78 8.07 -0.70 9.75
N ASN A 79 7.69 0.52 10.13
CA ASN A 79 7.28 0.80 11.49
C ASN A 79 5.77 0.68 11.68
N ILE A 80 4.98 0.83 10.61
CA ILE A 80 3.53 0.72 10.65
C ILE A 80 3.11 -0.64 10.07
N LEU A 81 3.27 -0.87 8.77
CA LEU A 81 2.70 -2.03 8.08
C LEU A 81 3.36 -3.36 8.45
N GLN A 82 4.67 -3.38 8.73
CA GLN A 82 5.34 -4.62 9.13
C GLN A 82 4.76 -5.19 10.44
N PRO A 83 4.71 -4.46 11.56
CA PRO A 83 4.14 -4.99 12.80
C PRO A 83 2.62 -5.16 12.76
N THR A 84 1.88 -4.39 11.96
CA THR A 84 0.41 -4.47 11.93
C THR A 84 -0.14 -5.50 10.95
N MET A 85 0.60 -5.80 9.88
CA MET A 85 0.13 -6.71 8.82
C MET A 85 1.17 -7.77 8.50
N TYR A 86 2.39 -7.38 8.10
CA TYR A 86 3.35 -8.32 7.49
C TYR A 86 4.13 -9.19 8.47
N ASN A 87 3.86 -9.12 9.77
CA ASN A 87 4.31 -10.08 10.77
C ASN A 87 3.28 -11.18 11.07
N ASP A 88 2.04 -11.04 10.56
CA ASP A 88 1.02 -12.08 10.73
C ASP A 88 1.28 -13.26 9.79
N LEU A 89 1.60 -14.43 10.36
CA LEU A 89 1.94 -15.62 9.59
C LEU A 89 0.81 -16.07 8.65
N LYS A 90 -0.47 -15.91 9.03
CA LYS A 90 -1.59 -16.31 8.18
C LYS A 90 -1.65 -15.40 6.96
N LEU A 91 -1.52 -14.08 7.14
CA LEU A 91 -1.49 -13.13 6.04
C LEU A 91 -0.31 -13.40 5.11
N ILE A 92 0.89 -13.62 5.66
CA ILE A 92 2.08 -13.95 4.87
C ILE A 92 1.84 -15.20 4.02
N THR A 93 1.29 -16.26 4.61
CA THR A 93 0.98 -17.50 3.88
C THR A 93 -0.02 -17.25 2.75
N LEU A 94 -1.09 -16.49 3.00
CA LEU A 94 -2.09 -16.15 1.98
C LEU A 94 -1.49 -15.34 0.84
N LEU A 95 -0.69 -14.32 1.13
CA LEU A 95 -0.03 -13.50 0.12
C LEU A 95 0.92 -14.33 -0.75
N ARG A 96 1.72 -15.22 -0.13
CA ARG A 96 2.65 -16.09 -0.86
C ARG A 96 1.92 -17.13 -1.71
N ALA A 97 0.84 -17.72 -1.20
CA ALA A 97 0.04 -18.67 -1.95
C ALA A 97 -0.65 -18.01 -3.15
N ASN A 98 -1.23 -16.81 -2.97
CA ASN A 98 -1.79 -16.03 -4.07
C ASN A 98 -0.71 -15.72 -5.12
N HIS A 99 0.46 -15.24 -4.70
CA HIS A 99 1.52 -14.88 -5.63
C HIS A 99 2.05 -16.09 -6.44
N LEU A 100 2.28 -17.22 -5.77
CA LEU A 100 2.68 -18.46 -6.42
C LEU A 100 1.63 -18.91 -7.44
N SER A 101 0.36 -18.89 -7.07
CA SER A 101 -0.75 -19.30 -7.94
C SER A 101 -0.89 -18.36 -9.14
N TYR A 102 -0.76 -17.04 -8.94
CA TYR A 102 -0.79 -16.06 -10.03
C TYR A 102 0.36 -16.26 -11.02
N VAL A 103 1.59 -16.48 -10.52
CA VAL A 103 2.78 -16.61 -11.37
C VAL A 103 2.84 -17.96 -12.10
N THR A 104 2.35 -19.04 -11.48
CA THR A 104 2.47 -20.41 -12.01
C THR A 104 1.19 -20.96 -12.65
N ASP A 105 0.07 -20.26 -12.48
CA ASP A 105 -1.29 -20.73 -12.81
C ASP A 105 -1.68 -22.04 -12.07
N ILE A 106 -1.07 -22.31 -10.90
CA ILE A 106 -1.32 -23.50 -10.09
C ILE A 106 -1.58 -23.13 -8.63
N PRO A 107 -2.77 -23.40 -8.07
CA PRO A 107 -4.01 -23.76 -8.77
C PRO A 107 -4.50 -22.61 -9.66
N SER A 108 -5.17 -22.91 -10.76
CA SER A 108 -5.67 -21.88 -11.69
C SER A 108 -6.96 -21.22 -11.19
N GLY A 109 -7.23 -20.02 -11.68
CA GLY A 109 -8.59 -19.44 -11.73
C GLY A 109 -9.04 -18.54 -10.58
N ALA A 110 -8.23 -18.28 -9.55
CA ALA A 110 -8.63 -17.39 -8.45
C ALA A 110 -7.59 -16.37 -8.00
N ALA A 111 -6.32 -16.53 -8.34
CA ALA A 111 -5.27 -15.63 -7.90
C ALA A 111 -5.22 -14.36 -8.75
N GLN A 112 -4.97 -13.24 -8.08
CA GLN A 112 -4.80 -11.93 -8.71
C GLN A 112 -3.35 -11.48 -8.65
N ALA A 113 -2.96 -10.66 -9.63
CA ALA A 113 -1.70 -9.96 -9.60
C ALA A 113 -1.59 -9.13 -8.32
N ILE A 114 -0.39 -9.11 -7.73
CA ILE A 114 -0.05 -8.07 -6.77
C ILE A 114 0.46 -6.91 -7.61
N GLU A 115 -0.37 -5.89 -7.76
CA GLU A 115 -0.11 -4.74 -8.61
C GLU A 115 -0.60 -3.46 -7.93
N LEU A 116 -0.02 -2.34 -8.35
CA LEU A 116 -0.49 -1.03 -7.94
C LEU A 116 -0.82 -0.22 -9.19
N THR A 117 -2.07 0.20 -9.26
CA THR A 117 -2.60 1.05 -10.32
C THR A 117 -2.69 2.48 -9.80
N LEU A 118 -2.02 3.42 -10.48
CA LEU A 118 -2.05 4.85 -10.22
C LEU A 118 -3.32 5.48 -10.85
N ALA A 119 -4.49 4.97 -10.45
CA ALA A 119 -5.80 5.44 -10.87
C ALA A 119 -6.87 5.08 -9.81
N SER A 120 -8.02 5.73 -9.84
CA SER A 120 -9.16 5.47 -8.94
C SER A 120 -9.95 4.19 -9.28
N GLN A 121 -9.47 3.37 -10.22
CA GLN A 121 -10.12 2.15 -10.70
C GLN A 121 -9.53 0.89 -10.07
N CYS A 122 -10.39 -0.08 -9.75
CA CYS A 122 -10.01 -1.39 -9.21
C CYS A 122 -9.52 -2.39 -10.27
N HIS A 123 -9.28 -1.94 -11.50
CA HIS A 123 -8.76 -2.75 -12.59
C HIS A 123 -7.47 -2.12 -13.13
N PRO A 124 -6.54 -2.93 -13.67
CA PRO A 124 -5.36 -2.43 -14.37
C PRO A 124 -5.73 -1.32 -15.36
N ALA A 125 -5.01 -0.20 -15.27
CA ALA A 125 -4.99 0.81 -16.31
C ALA A 125 -3.96 0.42 -17.38
N ASP A 126 -3.58 1.36 -18.24
CA ASP A 126 -2.46 1.15 -19.17
C ASP A 126 -1.15 0.80 -18.44
N GLU A 127 -0.19 0.26 -19.20
CA GLU A 127 1.09 -0.25 -18.69
C GLU A 127 1.93 0.81 -17.95
N ARG A 128 1.69 2.11 -18.20
CA ARG A 128 2.40 3.20 -17.53
C ARG A 128 1.84 3.51 -16.15
N ARG A 129 0.56 3.19 -15.93
CA ARG A 129 -0.14 3.44 -14.66
C ARG A 129 -0.30 2.19 -13.80
N THR A 130 0.01 1.00 -14.32
CA THR A 130 -0.07 -0.25 -13.55
C THR A 130 1.31 -0.88 -13.39
N ILE A 131 1.71 -1.13 -12.14
CA ILE A 131 3.03 -1.69 -11.82
C ILE A 131 2.84 -3.00 -11.07
N ALA A 132 3.25 -4.10 -11.70
CA ALA A 132 3.27 -5.42 -11.07
C ALA A 132 4.44 -5.55 -10.08
N PHE A 133 4.21 -6.32 -9.01
CA PHE A 133 5.19 -6.59 -7.96
C PHE A 133 6.39 -7.41 -8.47
N SER A 134 6.14 -8.60 -9.02
CA SER A 134 7.18 -9.55 -9.41
C SER A 134 6.60 -10.65 -10.30
N ASN A 135 7.43 -11.25 -11.15
CA ASN A 135 7.12 -12.48 -11.89
C ASN A 135 7.90 -13.70 -11.35
N ASN A 136 8.64 -13.55 -10.24
CA ASN A 136 9.30 -14.65 -9.56
C ASN A 136 8.32 -15.34 -8.60
N PRO A 137 8.02 -16.65 -8.75
CA PRO A 137 7.04 -17.36 -7.93
C PRO A 137 7.40 -17.40 -6.44
N PHE A 138 8.66 -17.16 -6.08
CA PHE A 138 9.14 -17.14 -4.71
C PHE A 138 9.27 -15.73 -4.12
N ALA A 139 8.87 -14.69 -4.85
CA ALA A 139 8.87 -13.34 -4.30
C ALA A 139 7.91 -13.23 -3.12
N ASN A 140 8.26 -12.35 -2.19
CA ASN A 140 7.60 -12.24 -0.90
C ASN A 140 7.31 -10.78 -0.59
N LEU A 141 6.06 -10.36 -0.75
CA LEU A 141 5.63 -9.00 -0.40
C LEU A 141 5.80 -8.71 1.09
N ALA A 142 5.80 -9.71 1.96
CA ALA A 142 6.03 -9.51 3.39
C ALA A 142 7.51 -9.24 3.72
N ASP A 143 8.45 -9.59 2.83
CA ASP A 143 9.85 -9.21 2.98
C ASP A 143 9.99 -7.69 2.78
N ILE A 144 10.50 -7.00 3.81
CA ILE A 144 10.60 -5.55 3.81
C ILE A 144 11.47 -5.01 2.67
N ASN A 145 12.53 -5.73 2.27
CA ASN A 145 13.43 -5.24 1.23
C ASN A 145 12.78 -5.37 -0.15
N GLN A 146 12.12 -6.50 -0.42
CA GLN A 146 11.37 -6.70 -1.66
C GLN A 146 10.20 -5.72 -1.77
N ARG A 147 9.46 -5.51 -0.67
CA ARG A 147 8.36 -4.55 -0.64
C ARG A 147 8.83 -3.11 -0.80
N MET A 148 9.92 -2.71 -0.14
CA MET A 148 10.49 -1.38 -0.31
C MET A 148 10.96 -1.15 -1.75
N ALA A 149 11.57 -2.13 -2.40
CA ALA A 149 11.96 -2.02 -3.81
C ALA A 149 10.73 -1.79 -4.70
N PHE A 150 9.63 -2.50 -4.46
CA PHE A 150 8.37 -2.29 -5.16
C PHE A 150 7.76 -0.91 -4.91
N VAL A 151 7.68 -0.47 -3.65
CA VAL A 151 7.14 0.84 -3.27
C VAL A 151 7.94 1.99 -3.88
N LEU A 152 9.28 1.91 -3.89
CA LEU A 152 10.11 2.94 -4.50
C LEU A 152 10.01 2.95 -6.03
N LYS A 153 9.85 1.78 -6.66
CA LYS A 153 9.53 1.69 -8.09
C LYS A 153 8.20 2.38 -8.42
N VAL A 154 7.18 2.16 -7.57
CA VAL A 154 5.88 2.85 -7.67
C VAL A 154 6.04 4.37 -7.52
N ALA A 155 6.78 4.81 -6.51
CA ALA A 155 6.99 6.24 -6.26
C ALA A 155 7.71 6.93 -7.43
N ALA A 156 8.74 6.29 -8.00
CA ALA A 156 9.43 6.80 -9.18
C ALA A 156 8.48 6.90 -10.40
N GLN A 157 7.64 5.90 -10.64
CA GLN A 157 6.66 5.96 -11.73
C GLN A 157 5.65 7.09 -11.53
N PHE A 158 5.22 7.34 -10.29
CA PHE A 158 4.34 8.47 -9.99
C PHE A 158 5.05 9.82 -10.25
N ASP A 159 6.31 9.95 -9.86
CA ASP A 159 7.13 11.13 -10.15
C ASP A 159 7.27 11.36 -11.67
N ASP A 160 7.49 10.30 -12.45
CA ASP A 160 7.52 10.38 -13.92
C ASP A 160 6.18 10.88 -14.49
N LEU A 161 5.05 10.52 -13.88
CA LEU A 161 3.74 11.00 -14.33
C LEU A 161 3.54 12.49 -14.01
N LEU A 162 4.03 12.96 -12.85
CA LEU A 162 4.03 14.39 -12.47
C LEU A 162 4.87 15.25 -13.42
N HIS A 163 5.87 14.67 -14.07
CA HIS A 163 6.71 15.33 -15.07
C HIS A 163 6.26 15.09 -16.52
N SER A 164 5.07 14.51 -16.71
CA SER A 164 4.51 14.18 -18.03
C SER A 164 3.26 15.00 -18.37
N THR A 165 2.66 14.70 -19.52
CA THR A 165 1.36 15.25 -19.93
C THR A 165 0.22 14.91 -18.96
N GLU A 166 0.39 13.92 -18.08
CA GLU A 166 -0.61 13.52 -17.09
C GLU A 166 -0.64 14.43 -15.85
N ARG A 167 0.35 15.32 -15.67
CA ARG A 167 0.47 16.20 -14.50
C ARG A 167 -0.85 16.91 -14.14
N ASN A 168 -1.46 17.59 -15.10
CA ASN A 168 -2.68 18.37 -14.87
C ASN A 168 -3.85 17.49 -14.38
N ARG A 169 -3.94 16.25 -14.88
CA ARG A 169 -4.97 15.30 -14.45
C ARG A 169 -4.70 14.83 -13.02
N ILE A 170 -3.44 14.59 -12.66
CA ILE A 170 -3.04 14.19 -11.31
C ILE A 170 -3.30 15.32 -10.31
N GLU A 171 -2.94 16.56 -10.64
CA GLU A 171 -3.22 17.73 -9.79
C GLU A 171 -4.74 17.89 -9.56
N GLN A 172 -5.55 17.79 -10.62
CA GLN A 172 -7.02 17.83 -10.51
C GLN A 172 -7.57 16.68 -9.65
N ALA A 173 -7.02 15.48 -9.78
CA ALA A 173 -7.41 14.34 -8.97
C ALA A 173 -7.09 14.57 -7.48
N ILE A 174 -5.89 15.09 -7.17
CA ILE A 174 -5.50 15.43 -5.79
C ILE A 174 -6.40 16.52 -5.21
N GLU A 175 -6.71 17.57 -5.97
CA GLU A 175 -7.64 18.63 -5.57
C GLU A 175 -9.04 18.08 -5.34
N ALA A 176 -9.54 17.22 -6.22
CA ALA A 176 -10.83 16.56 -6.06
C ALA A 176 -10.89 15.73 -4.77
N ILE A 177 -9.85 14.93 -4.49
CA ILE A 177 -9.76 14.16 -3.23
C ILE A 177 -9.75 15.09 -2.02
N ALA A 178 -8.96 16.16 -2.06
CA ALA A 178 -8.86 17.13 -0.97
C ALA A 178 -10.21 17.82 -0.67
N GLU A 179 -11.02 18.04 -1.71
CA GLU A 179 -12.37 18.59 -1.60
C GLU A 179 -13.46 17.54 -1.32
N GLY A 180 -13.09 16.26 -1.22
CA GLY A 180 -14.03 15.14 -1.03
C GLY A 180 -14.94 14.88 -2.23
N ARG A 181 -14.53 15.30 -3.43
CA ARG A 181 -15.20 15.02 -4.70
C ARG A 181 -14.73 13.70 -5.30
N ASP A 182 -15.56 13.14 -6.18
CA ASP A 182 -15.23 11.92 -6.90
C ASP A 182 -14.11 12.15 -7.91
N VAL A 183 -13.25 11.13 -8.08
CA VAL A 183 -12.05 11.18 -8.94
C VAL A 183 -12.34 10.38 -10.19
N ARG A 184 -12.49 11.08 -11.32
CA ARG A 184 -12.70 10.47 -12.64
C ARG A 184 -11.39 10.15 -13.35
#